data_AF-A0A958AZ28-F1
#
_entry.id   AF-A0A958AZ28-F1
#
_cell.length_a   1.000
_cell.length_b   1.000
_cell.length_c   1.000
_cell.angle_alpha   90.00
_cell.angle_beta   90.00
_cell.angle_gamma   90.00
#
_symmetry.space_group_name_H-M   'P 1'
#
loop_
_entity.id
_entity.type
_entity.pdbx_description
1 polymer ?
#
loop_
_entity_poly.entity_id
_entity_poly.type
_entity_poly.pdbx_seq_one_letter_code
_entity_poly.pdbx_strand_id
1 'polypeptide(L)'
;FTLDAAGKVVDVDPFAAMLNAATLTETLHMTLAAFVAVGFAVAGIHAWRLRKDATSALDRRALGIALWVGGVAAVLQPISGDLSAKHVAEHQPIKLAAMEGQFETERCAPLRIGGFPDEETRTTPFAIEVPCLLSFLGHGDFDAEVKGLNEFPKDLWPPVAVTHFAFQIMVGIGTLLALTALVLGFLAWRKRALPTGKRVLT
;
A
#
# COMPACT_ATOMS: atom_id res chain seq x y z
N PHE A 1 -19.77 -22.31 5.37
CA PHE A 1 -20.60 -22.37 6.59
C PHE A 1 -22.05 -22.29 6.18
N THR A 2 -22.94 -22.78 7.03
CA THR A 2 -24.40 -22.60 6.92
C THR A 2 -24.88 -21.79 8.13
N LEU A 3 -26.07 -21.20 8.02
CA LEU A 3 -26.73 -20.54 9.15
C LEU A 3 -27.85 -21.46 9.64
N ASP A 4 -27.89 -21.72 10.93
CA ASP A 4 -29.02 -22.42 11.54
C ASP A 4 -30.25 -21.49 11.66
N ALA A 5 -31.37 -22.02 12.17
CA ALA A 5 -32.62 -21.28 12.33
C ALA A 5 -32.53 -20.08 13.31
N ALA A 6 -31.50 -20.03 14.17
CA ALA A 6 -31.23 -18.92 15.07
C ALA A 6 -30.22 -17.91 14.47
N GLY A 7 -29.77 -18.13 13.23
CA GLY A 7 -28.76 -17.31 12.56
C GLY A 7 -27.33 -17.61 13.03
N LYS A 8 -27.10 -18.73 13.72
CA LYS A 8 -25.76 -19.11 14.16
C LYS A 8 -24.99 -19.80 13.03
N VAL A 9 -23.73 -19.40 12.88
CA VAL A 9 -22.80 -20.03 11.95
C VAL A 9 -22.50 -21.47 12.40
N VAL A 10 -22.84 -22.44 11.56
CA VAL A 10 -22.59 -23.87 11.73
C VAL A 10 -21.94 -24.45 10.47
N ASP A 11 -21.52 -25.72 10.52
CA ASP A 11 -20.88 -26.43 9.39
C ASP A 11 -19.76 -25.62 8.69
N VAL A 12 -18.83 -25.10 9.50
CA VAL A 12 -17.70 -24.32 8.99
C VAL A 12 -16.70 -25.26 8.33
N ASP A 13 -16.41 -25.02 7.05
CA ASP A 13 -15.23 -25.55 6.38
C ASP A 13 -14.04 -24.62 6.71
N PRO A 14 -13.07 -25.08 7.52
CA PRO A 14 -11.95 -24.24 7.93
C PRO A 14 -11.04 -23.88 6.75
N PHE A 15 -10.83 -24.80 5.80
CA PHE A 15 -9.91 -24.56 4.69
C PHE A 15 -10.50 -23.59 3.68
N ALA A 16 -11.79 -23.71 3.38
CA ALA A 16 -12.47 -22.73 2.52
C ALA A 16 -12.48 -21.33 3.15
N ALA A 17 -12.63 -21.23 4.47
CA ALA A 17 -12.55 -19.94 5.18
C ALA A 17 -11.12 -19.36 5.18
N MET A 18 -10.11 -20.20 5.40
CA MET A 18 -8.69 -19.80 5.43
C MET A 18 -8.16 -19.43 4.04
N LEU A 19 -8.56 -20.14 2.98
CA LEU A 19 -8.09 -19.98 1.61
C LEU A 19 -9.14 -19.29 0.74
N ASN A 20 -9.74 -18.22 1.28
CA ASN A 20 -10.71 -17.42 0.56
C ASN A 20 -10.04 -16.58 -0.55
N ALA A 21 -10.87 -15.87 -1.33
CA ALA A 21 -10.41 -15.11 -2.49
C ALA A 21 -9.36 -14.01 -2.16
N ALA A 22 -9.38 -13.46 -0.95
CA ALA A 22 -8.46 -12.42 -0.51
C ALA A 22 -7.12 -12.97 0.00
N THR A 23 -7.07 -14.25 0.39
CA THR A 23 -5.91 -14.83 1.07
C THR A 23 -4.61 -14.63 0.29
N LEU A 24 -4.61 -14.82 -1.03
CA LEU A 24 -3.39 -14.71 -1.83
C LEU A 24 -2.87 -13.26 -1.87
N THR A 25 -3.74 -12.30 -2.19
CA THR A 25 -3.36 -10.89 -2.35
C THR A 25 -2.96 -10.28 -1.00
N GLU A 26 -3.74 -10.54 0.05
CA GLU A 26 -3.45 -10.04 1.40
C GLU A 26 -2.17 -10.65 1.97
N THR A 27 -1.99 -11.97 1.88
CA THR A 27 -0.78 -12.64 2.41
C THR A 27 0.47 -12.16 1.68
N LEU A 28 0.42 -12.04 0.36
CA LEU A 28 1.53 -11.54 -0.43
C LEU A 28 1.89 -10.11 -0.04
N HIS A 29 0.90 -9.20 -0.01
CA HIS A 29 1.12 -7.80 0.28
C HIS A 29 1.65 -7.58 1.70
N MET A 30 1.12 -8.31 2.69
CA MET A 30 1.55 -8.20 4.08
C MET A 30 2.92 -8.81 4.33
N THR A 31 3.27 -9.92 3.66
CA THR A 31 4.60 -10.53 3.78
C THR A 31 5.68 -9.60 3.24
N LEU A 32 5.45 -9.02 2.06
CA LEU A 32 6.35 -8.02 1.50
C LEU A 32 6.43 -6.78 2.40
N ALA A 33 5.29 -6.28 2.90
CA ALA A 33 5.25 -5.13 3.80
C ALA A 33 6.07 -5.38 5.08
N ALA A 34 6.03 -6.58 5.64
CA ALA A 34 6.83 -6.96 6.80
C ALA A 34 8.33 -6.92 6.50
N PHE A 35 8.77 -7.43 5.34
CA PHE A 35 10.17 -7.34 4.93
C PHE A 35 10.63 -5.91 4.66
N VAL A 36 9.76 -5.07 4.07
CA VAL A 36 10.02 -3.63 3.90
C VAL A 36 10.19 -2.98 5.26
N ALA A 37 9.22 -3.13 6.16
CA ALA A 37 9.22 -2.48 7.47
C ALA A 37 10.45 -2.87 8.30
N VAL A 38 10.72 -4.16 8.46
CA VAL A 38 11.85 -4.65 9.25
C VAL A 38 13.18 -4.32 8.57
N GLY A 39 13.27 -4.52 7.25
CA GLY A 39 14.48 -4.25 6.48
C GLY A 39 14.91 -2.78 6.59
N PHE A 40 13.97 -1.84 6.41
CA PHE A 40 14.27 -0.42 6.51
C PHE A 40 14.49 0.04 7.97
N ALA A 41 13.81 -0.55 8.96
CA ALA A 41 14.08 -0.27 10.36
C ALA A 41 15.52 -0.67 10.76
N VAL A 42 15.94 -1.88 10.39
CA VAL A 42 17.31 -2.38 10.62
C VAL A 42 18.33 -1.54 9.84
N ALA A 43 18.04 -1.21 8.58
CA ALA A 43 18.88 -0.33 7.78
C ALA A 43 19.04 1.05 8.44
N GLY A 44 17.97 1.65 8.96
CA GLY A 44 18.01 2.92 9.69
C GLY A 44 18.91 2.89 10.92
N ILE A 45 18.81 1.83 11.74
CA ILE A 45 19.66 1.65 12.93
C ILE A 45 21.14 1.56 12.54
N HIS A 46 21.49 0.72 11.55
CA HIS A 46 22.89 0.56 11.14
C HIS A 46 23.43 1.78 10.38
N ALA A 47 22.59 2.49 9.62
CA ALA A 47 22.94 3.76 9.01
C ALA A 47 23.29 4.80 10.07
N TRP A 48 22.48 4.92 11.13
CA TRP A 48 22.75 5.81 12.26
C TRP A 48 24.05 5.45 12.99
N ARG A 49 24.32 4.15 13.22
CA ARG A 49 25.58 3.69 13.82
C ARG A 49 26.80 4.03 12.95
N LEU A 50 26.71 3.86 11.63
CA LEU A 50 27.78 4.24 10.70
C LEU A 50 28.07 5.75 10.67
N ARG A 51 27.10 6.60 11.04
CA ARG A 51 27.39 8.04 11.21
C ARG A 51 28.29 8.31 12.41
N LYS A 52 28.20 7.50 13.45
CA LYS A 52 29.01 7.62 14.67
C LYS A 52 30.37 6.98 14.49
N ASP A 53 30.42 5.82 13.84
CA ASP A 53 31.66 5.12 13.49
C ASP A 53 31.59 4.60 12.05
N ALA A 54 32.20 5.34 11.13
CA ALA A 54 32.24 4.99 9.71
C ALA A 54 33.13 3.77 9.38
N THR A 55 33.96 3.33 10.34
CA THR A 55 34.92 2.22 10.17
C THR A 55 34.32 0.86 10.54
N SER A 56 33.16 0.83 11.20
CA SER A 56 32.47 -0.39 11.59
C SER A 56 32.12 -1.28 10.39
N ALA A 57 32.85 -2.39 10.25
CA ALA A 57 32.59 -3.39 9.21
C ALA A 57 31.27 -4.14 9.43
N LEU A 58 30.90 -4.36 10.69
CA LEU A 58 29.63 -5.00 11.07
C LEU A 58 28.45 -4.17 10.59
N ASP A 59 28.43 -2.88 10.95
CA ASP A 59 27.30 -2.01 10.60
C ASP A 59 27.19 -1.83 9.07
N ARG A 60 28.32 -1.79 8.36
CA ARG A 60 28.34 -1.74 6.90
C ARG A 60 27.74 -2.99 6.25
N ARG A 61 28.07 -4.18 6.75
CA ARG A 61 27.52 -5.44 6.23
C ARG A 61 26.04 -5.59 6.58
N ALA A 62 25.67 -5.28 7.81
CA ALA A 62 24.29 -5.36 8.27
C ALA A 62 23.38 -4.39 7.49
N LEU A 63 23.84 -3.15 7.26
CA LEU A 63 23.16 -2.19 6.39
C LEU A 63 22.95 -2.75 4.97
N GLY A 64 23.98 -3.38 4.40
CA GLY A 64 23.90 -4.00 3.08
C GLY A 64 22.85 -5.09 2.98
N ILE A 65 22.82 -6.01 3.94
CA ILE A 65 21.84 -7.11 3.99
C ILE A 65 20.43 -6.54 4.15
N ALA A 66 20.27 -5.60 5.08
CA ALA A 66 18.97 -4.99 5.38
C ALA A 66 18.40 -4.23 4.16
N LEU A 67 19.23 -3.44 3.47
CA LEU A 67 18.85 -2.75 2.24
C LEU A 67 18.58 -3.71 1.09
N TRP A 68 19.24 -4.87 1.03
CA TRP A 68 18.97 -5.86 0.00
C TRP A 68 17.61 -6.53 0.22
N VAL A 69 17.37 -7.07 1.42
CA VAL A 69 16.10 -7.72 1.77
C VAL A 69 14.92 -6.74 1.70
N GLY A 70 15.02 -5.62 2.42
CA GLY A 70 13.97 -4.61 2.47
C GLY A 70 13.80 -3.87 1.14
N GLY A 71 14.90 -3.59 0.44
CA GLY A 71 14.86 -2.86 -0.83
C GLY A 71 14.25 -3.66 -1.97
N VAL A 72 14.59 -4.96 -2.09
CA VAL A 72 13.93 -5.83 -3.08
C VAL A 72 12.43 -5.94 -2.77
N ALA A 73 12.06 -6.16 -1.51
CA ALA A 73 10.65 -6.19 -1.11
C ALA A 73 9.95 -4.86 -1.41
N ALA A 74 10.61 -3.71 -1.20
CA ALA A 74 10.01 -2.39 -1.45
C ALA A 74 9.77 -2.13 -2.94
N VAL A 75 10.64 -2.65 -3.83
CA VAL A 75 10.42 -2.56 -5.28
C VAL A 75 9.26 -3.45 -5.73
N LEU A 76 9.07 -4.60 -5.08
CA LEU A 76 7.95 -5.51 -5.38
C LEU A 76 6.63 -5.08 -4.72
N GLN A 77 6.68 -4.29 -3.64
CA GLN A 77 5.50 -3.88 -2.86
C GLN A 77 4.41 -3.21 -3.73
N PRO A 78 4.71 -2.23 -4.61
CA PRO A 78 3.68 -1.58 -5.43
C PRO A 78 2.95 -2.55 -6.35
N ILE A 79 3.64 -3.58 -6.86
CA ILE A 79 3.02 -4.60 -7.72
C ILE A 79 2.00 -5.41 -6.91
N SER A 80 2.37 -5.87 -5.72
CA SER A 80 1.41 -6.56 -4.83
C SER A 80 0.27 -5.65 -4.37
N GLY A 81 0.53 -4.34 -4.23
CA GLY A 81 -0.47 -3.34 -3.89
C GLY A 81 -1.50 -3.14 -5.00
N ASP A 82 -1.05 -3.04 -6.25
CA ASP A 82 -1.93 -2.98 -7.43
C ASP A 82 -2.84 -4.23 -7.52
N LEU A 83 -2.27 -5.42 -7.32
CA LEU A 83 -3.05 -6.66 -7.26
C LEU A 83 -4.09 -6.64 -6.14
N SER A 84 -3.73 -6.11 -4.96
CA SER A 84 -4.65 -5.98 -3.83
C SER A 84 -5.73 -4.94 -4.08
N ALA A 85 -5.40 -3.80 -4.70
CA ALA A 85 -6.34 -2.75 -5.05
C ALA A 85 -7.38 -3.25 -6.06
N LYS A 86 -6.97 -3.99 -7.08
CA LYS A 86 -7.88 -4.64 -8.05
C LYS A 86 -8.81 -5.65 -7.39
N HIS A 87 -8.26 -6.46 -6.48
CA HIS A 87 -9.08 -7.39 -5.71
C HIS A 87 -10.13 -6.66 -4.86
N VAL A 88 -9.75 -5.56 -4.20
CA VAL A 88 -10.67 -4.71 -3.44
C VAL A 88 -11.69 -4.02 -4.36
N ALA A 89 -11.30 -3.57 -5.55
CA ALA A 89 -12.22 -2.97 -6.52
C ALA A 89 -13.37 -3.92 -6.88
N GLU A 90 -13.04 -5.19 -7.13
CA GLU A 90 -13.99 -6.22 -7.52
C GLU A 90 -14.85 -6.70 -6.35
N HIS A 91 -14.24 -7.00 -5.19
CA HIS A 91 -14.92 -7.69 -4.09
C HIS A 91 -15.45 -6.75 -2.99
N GLN A 92 -14.84 -5.57 -2.84
CA GLN A 92 -15.15 -4.61 -1.77
C GLN A 92 -15.12 -3.16 -2.30
N PRO A 93 -15.95 -2.81 -3.30
CA PRO A 93 -15.91 -1.50 -3.95
C PRO A 93 -16.15 -0.33 -2.98
N ILE A 94 -16.95 -0.52 -1.92
CA ILE A 94 -17.16 0.49 -0.88
C ILE A 94 -15.86 0.86 -0.13
N LYS A 95 -14.95 -0.12 0.04
CA LYS A 95 -13.64 0.09 0.68
C LYS A 95 -12.72 0.88 -0.26
N LEU A 96 -12.71 0.56 -1.55
CA LEU A 96 -11.97 1.33 -2.55
C LEU A 96 -12.48 2.77 -2.62
N ALA A 97 -13.80 2.96 -2.65
CA ALA A 97 -14.41 4.27 -2.69
C ALA A 97 -14.03 5.11 -1.46
N ALA A 98 -14.00 4.51 -0.27
CA ALA A 98 -13.53 5.18 0.94
C ALA A 98 -12.02 5.47 0.92
N MET A 99 -11.18 4.58 0.37
CA MET A 99 -9.73 4.80 0.22
C MET A 99 -9.42 6.00 -0.70
N GLU A 100 -10.20 6.18 -1.76
CA GLU A 100 -9.98 7.23 -2.77
C GLU A 100 -10.80 8.50 -2.51
N GLY A 101 -11.68 8.51 -1.50
CA GLY A 101 -12.63 9.61 -1.30
C GLY A 101 -13.56 9.79 -2.50
N GLN A 102 -13.96 8.69 -3.14
CA GLN A 102 -14.86 8.66 -4.30
C GLN A 102 -16.31 8.63 -3.81
N PHE A 103 -17.01 9.76 -3.86
CA PHE A 103 -18.41 9.84 -3.43
C PHE A 103 -19.39 9.48 -4.55
N GLU A 104 -19.18 10.01 -5.75
CA GLU A 104 -20.02 9.75 -6.92
C GLU A 104 -19.53 8.55 -7.73
N THR A 105 -20.43 7.87 -8.44
CA THR A 105 -20.04 6.84 -9.40
C THR A 105 -19.63 7.49 -10.71
N GLU A 106 -18.43 7.17 -11.20
CA GLU A 106 -17.85 7.85 -12.35
C GLU A 106 -17.14 6.83 -13.26
N ARG A 107 -17.27 7.00 -14.58
CA ARG A 107 -16.38 6.37 -15.57
C ARG A 107 -15.15 7.24 -15.78
N CYS A 108 -14.01 6.64 -16.09
CA CYS A 108 -12.74 7.40 -16.10
C CYS A 108 -12.56 8.16 -14.76
N ALA A 109 -12.93 7.51 -13.65
CA ALA A 109 -12.74 8.05 -12.32
C ALA A 109 -11.28 8.45 -12.08
N PRO A 110 -11.04 9.66 -11.54
CA PRO A 110 -9.69 10.14 -11.28
C PRO A 110 -9.09 9.46 -10.05
N LEU A 111 -7.76 9.25 -10.07
CA LEU A 111 -7.01 8.96 -8.84
C LEU A 111 -6.85 10.26 -8.05
N ARG A 112 -7.20 10.23 -6.75
CA ARG A 112 -7.05 11.41 -5.88
C ARG A 112 -5.81 11.28 -5.02
N ILE A 113 -4.87 12.22 -5.20
CA ILE A 113 -3.67 12.33 -4.38
C ILE A 113 -3.89 13.43 -3.34
N GLY A 114 -3.91 13.03 -2.07
CA GLY A 114 -4.30 13.88 -0.96
C GLY A 114 -5.78 14.31 -1.04
N GLY A 115 -6.07 15.48 -0.47
CA GLY A 115 -7.43 15.98 -0.30
C GLY A 115 -8.03 15.61 1.06
N PHE A 116 -9.20 16.20 1.35
CA PHE A 116 -9.92 15.99 2.60
C PHE A 116 -11.33 15.51 2.28
N PRO A 117 -11.65 14.22 2.42
CA PRO A 117 -12.99 13.74 2.15
C PRO A 117 -13.97 14.30 3.19
N ASP A 118 -15.08 14.84 2.69
CA ASP A 118 -16.14 15.45 3.46
C ASP A 118 -17.46 14.74 3.15
N GLU A 119 -17.98 14.03 4.15
CA GLU A 119 -19.22 13.25 4.06
C GLU A 119 -20.50 14.11 4.06
N GLU A 120 -20.41 15.37 4.48
CA GLU A 120 -21.54 16.31 4.44
C GLU A 120 -21.72 16.87 3.03
N THR A 121 -20.62 17.38 2.46
CA THR A 121 -20.63 17.92 1.09
C THR A 121 -20.52 16.84 0.02
N ARG A 122 -20.16 15.60 0.40
CA ARG A 122 -19.92 14.45 -0.49
C ARG A 122 -18.86 14.76 -1.54
N THR A 123 -17.80 15.45 -1.11
CA THR A 123 -16.69 15.82 -1.98
C THR A 123 -15.36 15.58 -1.29
N THR A 124 -14.28 15.53 -2.07
CA THR A 124 -12.90 15.45 -1.55
C THR A 124 -12.12 16.68 -2.01
N PRO A 125 -12.37 17.87 -1.41
CA PRO A 125 -11.68 19.10 -1.76
C PRO A 125 -10.16 19.00 -1.59
N PHE A 126 -9.44 19.84 -2.32
CA PHE A 126 -7.97 19.97 -2.31
C PHE A 126 -7.19 18.76 -2.82
N ALA A 127 -7.85 17.72 -3.33
CA ALA A 127 -7.19 16.59 -3.97
C ALA A 127 -6.55 17.02 -5.30
N ILE A 128 -5.37 16.47 -5.59
CA ILE A 128 -4.80 16.51 -6.93
C ILE A 128 -5.35 15.31 -7.69
N GLU A 129 -6.11 15.57 -8.75
CA GLU A 129 -6.76 14.54 -9.54
C GLU A 129 -5.92 14.17 -10.76
N VAL A 130 -5.69 12.86 -10.93
CA VAL A 130 -5.10 12.30 -12.16
C VAL A 130 -6.21 11.59 -12.94
N PRO A 131 -6.66 12.16 -14.08
CA PRO A 131 -7.83 11.66 -14.81
C PRO A 131 -7.71 10.19 -15.22
N CYS A 132 -8.84 9.45 -15.16
CA CYS A 132 -8.97 8.03 -15.49
C CYS A 132 -8.07 7.04 -14.73
N LEU A 133 -7.11 7.50 -13.93
CA LEU A 133 -6.07 6.63 -13.38
C LEU A 133 -6.62 5.65 -12.34
N LEU A 134 -7.63 6.04 -11.56
CA LEU A 134 -8.28 5.13 -10.61
C LEU A 134 -9.03 4.01 -11.35
N SER A 135 -9.66 4.33 -12.48
CA SER A 135 -10.32 3.30 -13.32
C SER A 135 -9.31 2.28 -13.82
N PHE A 136 -8.17 2.75 -14.34
CA PHE A 136 -7.10 1.88 -14.82
C PHE A 136 -6.45 1.05 -13.69
N LEU A 137 -6.18 1.65 -12.53
CA LEU A 137 -5.58 0.91 -11.41
C LEU A 137 -6.55 -0.08 -10.78
N GLY A 138 -7.84 0.25 -10.69
CA GLY A 138 -8.87 -0.62 -10.13
C GLY A 138 -9.29 -1.77 -11.06
N HIS A 139 -9.33 -1.54 -12.37
CA HIS A 139 -9.95 -2.47 -13.32
C HIS A 139 -9.09 -2.80 -14.55
N GLY A 140 -7.97 -2.11 -14.76
CA GLY A 140 -7.12 -2.26 -15.96
C GLY A 140 -7.65 -1.55 -17.21
N ASP A 141 -8.74 -0.79 -17.09
CA ASP A 141 -9.36 -0.03 -18.18
C ASP A 141 -9.59 1.43 -17.75
N PHE A 142 -9.13 2.37 -18.58
CA PHE A 142 -9.27 3.80 -18.32
C PHE A 142 -10.73 4.28 -18.34
N ASP A 143 -11.64 3.56 -19.00
CA ASP A 143 -13.06 3.91 -19.05
C ASP A 143 -13.93 3.02 -18.15
N ALA A 144 -13.32 2.20 -17.28
CA ALA A 144 -14.08 1.43 -16.30
C ALA A 144 -14.87 2.35 -15.36
N GLU A 145 -16.05 1.87 -14.95
CA GLU A 145 -16.86 2.54 -13.94
C GLU A 145 -16.33 2.20 -12.54
N VAL A 146 -16.14 3.23 -11.71
CA VAL A 146 -15.78 3.07 -10.29
C VAL A 146 -16.97 3.52 -9.45
N LYS A 147 -17.49 2.61 -8.63
CA LYS A 147 -18.63 2.88 -7.75
C LYS A 147 -18.25 3.87 -6.67
N GLY A 148 -19.05 4.92 -6.51
CA GLY A 148 -18.91 5.88 -5.43
C GLY A 148 -19.59 5.43 -4.14
N LEU A 149 -19.25 6.07 -3.03
CA LEU A 149 -19.88 5.84 -1.73
C LEU A 149 -21.40 6.03 -1.77
N ASN A 150 -21.91 6.93 -2.60
CA ASN A 150 -23.35 7.23 -2.72
C ASN A 150 -24.21 6.05 -3.18
N GLU A 151 -23.62 5.03 -3.81
CA GLU A 151 -24.31 3.80 -4.21
C GLU A 151 -24.57 2.84 -3.04
N PHE A 152 -23.92 3.08 -1.89
CA PHE A 152 -23.98 2.21 -0.74
C PHE A 152 -24.78 2.86 0.41
N PRO A 153 -25.54 2.06 1.19
CA PRO A 153 -26.18 2.55 2.41
C PRO A 153 -25.17 3.23 3.35
N LYS A 154 -25.50 4.43 3.84
CA LYS A 154 -24.58 5.27 4.62
C LYS A 154 -24.15 4.60 5.94
N ASP A 155 -24.99 3.75 6.51
CA ASP A 155 -24.69 2.96 7.72
C ASP A 155 -23.62 1.89 7.49
N LEU A 156 -23.33 1.54 6.23
CA LEU A 156 -22.26 0.60 5.87
C LEU A 156 -20.95 1.29 5.50
N TRP A 157 -20.92 2.62 5.46
CA TRP A 157 -19.71 3.35 5.05
C TRP A 157 -18.58 3.12 6.06
N PRO A 158 -17.37 2.79 5.59
CA PRO A 158 -16.17 2.88 6.42
C PRO A 158 -15.98 4.31 6.93
N PRO A 159 -15.22 4.52 8.01
CA PRO A 159 -14.80 5.86 8.43
C PRO A 159 -13.96 6.53 7.34
N VAL A 160 -14.60 7.29 6.45
CA VAL A 160 -14.06 7.68 5.13
C VAL A 160 -12.76 8.42 5.26
N ALA A 161 -12.71 9.45 6.12
CA ALA A 161 -11.50 10.24 6.35
C ALA A 161 -10.33 9.38 6.86
N VAL A 162 -10.57 8.50 7.85
CA VAL A 162 -9.52 7.65 8.41
C VAL A 162 -9.00 6.68 7.36
N THR A 163 -9.90 6.04 6.59
CA THR A 163 -9.53 5.11 5.52
C THR A 163 -8.74 5.82 4.41
N HIS A 164 -9.19 6.98 3.97
CA HIS A 164 -8.52 7.77 2.94
C HIS A 164 -7.11 8.18 3.38
N PHE A 165 -6.95 8.81 4.54
CA PHE A 165 -5.63 9.26 5.00
C PHE A 165 -4.68 8.10 5.27
N ALA A 166 -5.16 7.00 5.84
CA ALA A 166 -4.35 5.81 6.02
C ALA A 166 -3.84 5.26 4.69
N PHE A 167 -4.69 5.23 3.66
CA PHE A 167 -4.31 4.80 2.32
C PHE A 167 -3.29 5.74 1.68
N GLN A 168 -3.52 7.07 1.73
CA GLN A 168 -2.60 8.07 1.19
C GLN A 168 -1.21 8.00 1.85
N ILE A 169 -1.17 7.89 3.18
CA ILE A 169 0.09 7.76 3.94
C ILE A 169 0.80 6.46 3.57
N MET A 170 0.07 5.35 3.49
CA MET A 170 0.63 4.04 3.13
C MET A 170 1.27 4.07 1.74
N VAL A 171 0.55 4.56 0.72
CA VAL A 171 1.06 4.68 -0.66
C VAL A 171 2.25 5.64 -0.72
N GLY A 172 2.17 6.77 -0.01
CA GLY A 172 3.25 7.75 0.07
C GLY A 172 4.54 7.17 0.65
N ILE A 173 4.46 6.50 1.81
CA ILE A 173 5.61 5.84 2.45
C ILE A 173 6.14 4.71 1.57
N GLY A 174 5.26 3.86 1.04
CA GLY A 174 5.65 2.75 0.16
C GLY A 174 6.42 3.22 -1.07
N THR A 175 5.93 4.27 -1.72
CA THR A 175 6.58 4.89 -2.88
C THR A 175 7.95 5.48 -2.51
N LEU A 176 8.05 6.20 -1.38
CA LEU A 176 9.31 6.76 -0.90
C LEU A 176 10.36 5.68 -0.64
N LEU A 177 9.97 4.58 0.01
CA LEU A 177 10.86 3.47 0.34
C LEU A 177 11.30 2.72 -0.93
N ALA A 178 10.38 2.50 -1.88
CA ALA A 178 10.69 1.90 -3.18
C ALA A 178 11.69 2.76 -3.98
N LEU A 179 11.47 4.07 -4.05
CA LEU A 179 12.39 5.00 -4.72
C LEU A 179 13.75 5.03 -4.04
N THR A 180 13.79 5.02 -2.71
CA THR A 180 15.03 4.96 -1.94
C THR A 180 15.79 3.67 -2.24
N ALA A 181 15.12 2.51 -2.27
CA ALA A 181 15.72 1.24 -2.65
C ALA A 181 16.31 1.29 -4.07
N LEU A 182 15.57 1.83 -5.04
CA LEU A 182 16.03 1.96 -6.43
C LEU A 182 17.25 2.88 -6.54
N VAL A 183 17.23 4.04 -5.90
CA VAL A 183 18.34 5.00 -5.93
C VAL A 183 19.58 4.41 -5.26
N LEU A 184 19.44 3.82 -4.07
CA LEU A 184 20.57 3.21 -3.36
C LEU A 184 21.13 2.00 -4.10
N GLY A 185 20.26 1.16 -4.67
CA GLY A 185 20.65 0.03 -5.51
C GLY A 185 21.42 0.48 -6.75
N PHE A 186 20.93 1.51 -7.45
CA PHE A 186 21.60 2.08 -8.63
C PHE A 186 22.97 2.68 -8.27
N LEU A 187 23.06 3.43 -7.17
CA LEU A 187 24.31 4.00 -6.70
C LEU A 187 25.31 2.91 -6.28
N ALA A 188 24.84 1.85 -5.61
CA ALA A 188 25.66 0.72 -5.22
C ALA A 188 26.20 -0.02 -6.44
N TRP A 189 25.37 -0.22 -7.47
CA TRP A 189 25.76 -0.82 -8.74
C TRP A 189 26.82 0.03 -9.46
N ARG A 190 26.58 1.35 -9.62
CA ARG A 190 27.50 2.27 -10.30
C ARG A 190 28.85 2.38 -9.60
N LYS A 191 28.87 2.37 -8.26
CA LYS A 191 30.10 2.51 -7.46
C LYS A 191 30.74 1.18 -7.08
N ARG A 192 30.09 0.05 -7.40
CA ARG A 192 30.46 -1.30 -6.95
C ARG A 192 30.68 -1.41 -5.43
N ALA A 193 30.01 -0.55 -4.67
CA ALA A 193 30.14 -0.44 -3.22
C ALA A 193 28.90 0.22 -2.63
N LEU A 194 28.51 -0.20 -1.44
CA LEU A 194 27.38 0.42 -0.72
C LEU A 194 27.67 1.92 -0.49
N PRO A 195 26.72 2.81 -0.83
CA PRO A 195 26.91 4.23 -0.68
C PRO A 195 26.79 4.63 0.81
N THR A 196 27.87 4.52 1.58
CA THR A 196 27.89 4.90 3.01
C THR A 196 28.32 6.35 3.26
N GLY A 197 28.11 7.24 2.27
CA GLY A 197 28.49 8.66 2.40
C GLY A 197 27.55 9.40 3.36
N LYS A 198 28.02 10.46 4.03
CA LYS A 198 27.21 11.24 5.00
C LYS A 198 25.85 11.70 4.44
N ARG A 199 25.76 12.03 3.14
CA ARG A 199 24.51 12.44 2.47
C ARG A 199 23.49 11.32 2.30
N VAL A 200 23.92 10.06 2.32
CA VAL A 200 23.06 8.87 2.18
C VAL A 200 22.65 8.33 3.54
N LEU A 201 23.46 8.60 4.57
CA LEU A 201 23.16 8.27 5.95
C LEU A 201 22.33 9.37 6.65
N THR A 202 21.99 10.47 5.98
CA THR A 202 21.12 11.56 6.47
C THR A 202 19.76 11.41 5.84
#